data_AF-A0A4Q2A219-F1
#
_entry.id   AF-A0A4Q2A219-F1
#
_cell.length_a   1.000
_cell.length_b   1.000
_cell.length_c   1.000
_cell.angle_alpha   90.00
_cell.angle_beta   90.00
_cell.angle_gamma   90.00
#
_symmetry.space_group_name_H-M   'P 1'
#
loop_
_entity.id
_entity.type
_entity.pdbx_description
1 polymer ?
#
loop_
_entity_poly.entity_id
_entity_poly.type
_entity_poly.pdbx_seq_one_letter_code
_entity_poly.pdbx_strand_id
1 'polypeptide(L)'
;MSLKERMEQRERDWLSEFAMKSVDSKGRSVPEDSCDYRTAFQRDRDRIIHSKSFRRLKHKTQVFLSPEGDHYRTRLTHALEVAQLSRTIARALQLNEDLTEAIALGHDLGHTPFGHCGESELNRIHPGGFEHRVQSLRVVELLEERKDHIRGLNLTWEVKDGILHHSGSTEPATLEGQIVRLCDRIAYINHDIDDATRAGVLDVNTLPRVFVDYFGATHSLRIDKMITDVIMTSDGKRSIRMSEDAWEIMQIIRTFMFKNVYLNDEAKGEEQKARKLINYLYTYFGENPDRLPIEQQTYAEEEGIIAVKDFIAGMTDRYAVNLYKEITVPKYWHG
;
A
#
# COMPACT_ATOMS: atom_id res chain seq x y z
N MET A 1 35.49 12.79 3.96
CA MET A 1 34.07 12.80 3.58
C MET A 1 33.66 11.38 3.25
N SER A 2 32.71 10.81 3.98
CA SER A 2 32.18 9.46 3.75
C SER A 2 31.41 9.38 2.42
N LEU A 3 31.10 8.17 1.94
CA LEU A 3 30.30 8.01 0.73
C LEU A 3 28.88 8.57 0.93
N LYS A 4 28.31 8.39 2.13
CA LYS A 4 27.04 8.97 2.54
C LYS A 4 27.09 10.51 2.48
N GLU A 5 28.08 11.15 3.08
CA GLU A 5 28.20 12.62 3.09
C GLU A 5 28.30 13.19 1.66
N ARG A 6 28.97 12.48 0.74
CA ARG A 6 29.00 12.86 -0.68
C ARG A 6 27.64 12.74 -1.37
N MET A 7 26.77 11.81 -0.93
CA MET A 7 25.40 11.70 -1.45
C MET A 7 24.52 12.81 -0.90
N GLU A 8 24.61 13.08 0.40
CA GLU A 8 23.89 14.19 1.05
C GLU A 8 24.29 15.55 0.47
N GLN A 9 25.56 15.75 0.14
CA GLN A 9 26.00 16.96 -0.55
C GLN A 9 25.39 17.07 -1.96
N ARG A 10 25.34 15.96 -2.71
CA ARG A 10 24.65 15.95 -4.02
C ARG A 10 23.17 16.27 -3.89
N GLU A 11 22.50 15.78 -2.84
CA GLU A 11 21.11 16.15 -2.58
C GLU A 11 20.94 17.66 -2.35
N ARG A 12 21.88 18.31 -1.65
CA ARG A 12 21.88 19.76 -1.43
C ARG A 12 22.10 20.56 -2.71
N ASP A 13 22.98 20.07 -3.57
CA ASP A 13 23.40 20.79 -4.79
C ASP A 13 22.41 20.63 -5.94
N TRP A 14 21.72 19.47 -6.03
CA TRP A 14 20.93 19.10 -7.22
C TRP A 14 19.43 18.97 -7.00
N LEU A 15 18.96 18.67 -5.79
CA LEU A 15 17.53 18.56 -5.57
C LEU A 15 16.90 19.95 -5.47
N SER A 16 15.63 20.03 -5.86
CA SER A 16 14.78 21.20 -5.68
C SER A 16 14.87 21.73 -4.24
N GLU A 17 14.70 23.04 -4.07
CA GLU A 17 14.61 23.65 -2.74
C GLU A 17 13.44 23.10 -1.91
N PHE A 18 12.40 22.57 -2.58
CA PHE A 18 11.23 21.96 -1.93
C PHE A 18 11.39 20.46 -1.66
N ALA A 19 12.45 19.83 -2.18
CA ALA A 19 12.72 18.42 -1.96
C ALA A 19 13.15 18.15 -0.51
N MET A 20 12.70 17.02 0.03
CA MET A 20 13.14 16.56 1.33
C MET A 20 14.54 15.94 1.23
N LYS A 21 15.55 16.61 1.78
CA LYS A 21 16.93 16.13 1.78
C LYS A 21 17.15 15.19 2.96
N SER A 22 17.87 14.10 2.75
CA SER A 22 18.06 13.08 3.79
C SER A 22 18.81 13.62 5.01
N VAL A 23 19.68 14.61 4.81
CA VAL A 23 20.41 15.32 5.89
C VAL A 23 19.52 16.18 6.79
N ASP A 24 18.36 16.60 6.27
CA ASP A 24 17.38 17.43 7.00
C ASP A 24 16.27 16.58 7.64
N SER A 25 16.40 15.25 7.60
CA SER A 25 15.43 14.32 8.20
C SER A 25 15.28 14.59 9.70
N LYS A 26 14.04 14.51 10.20
CA LYS A 26 13.73 14.50 11.64
C LYS A 26 14.25 13.25 12.35
N GLY A 27 14.80 12.30 11.61
CA GLY A 27 15.47 11.12 12.12
C GLY A 27 14.50 10.00 12.48
N ARG A 28 14.98 9.13 13.38
CA ARG A 28 14.35 7.88 13.77
C ARG A 28 13.96 7.93 15.24
N SER A 29 12.94 7.16 15.62
CA SER A 29 12.46 7.11 17.01
C SER A 29 13.50 6.49 17.96
N VAL A 30 14.23 5.47 17.50
CA VAL A 30 15.33 4.85 18.25
C VAL A 30 16.66 5.31 17.62
N PRO A 31 17.57 5.95 18.38
CA PRO A 31 18.90 6.30 17.88
C PRO A 31 19.64 5.06 17.40
N GLU A 32 20.30 5.18 16.25
CA GLU A 32 21.11 4.11 15.66
C GLU A 32 22.32 4.72 14.95
N ASP A 33 23.40 3.95 14.88
CA ASP A 33 24.59 4.40 14.19
C ASP A 33 24.30 4.70 12.71
N SER A 34 24.92 5.77 12.22
CA SER A 34 24.85 6.14 10.81
C SER A 34 25.54 5.09 9.95
N CYS A 35 25.06 4.91 8.72
CA CYS A 35 25.75 4.11 7.72
C CYS A 35 26.77 4.98 6.97
N ASP A 36 27.94 4.44 6.65
CA ASP A 36 29.00 5.20 5.97
C ASP A 36 28.75 5.46 4.47
N TYR A 37 27.77 4.76 3.88
CA TYR A 37 27.56 4.75 2.43
C TYR A 37 26.11 4.81 1.96
N ARG A 38 25.12 4.67 2.86
CA ARG A 38 23.69 4.82 2.52
C ARG A 38 23.08 6.02 3.24
N THR A 39 22.26 6.79 2.54
CA THR A 39 21.44 7.84 3.15
C THR A 39 20.36 7.25 4.06
N ALA A 40 19.70 8.10 4.85
CA ALA A 40 18.65 7.66 5.76
C ALA A 40 17.49 6.97 5.02
N PHE A 41 17.06 7.52 3.87
CA PHE A 41 15.95 6.99 3.08
C PHE A 41 16.30 5.71 2.33
N GLN A 42 17.54 5.56 1.87
CA GLN A 42 18.01 4.30 1.30
C GLN A 42 17.94 3.15 2.30
N ARG A 43 18.34 3.39 3.55
CA ARG A 43 18.23 2.39 4.62
C ARG A 43 16.77 2.01 4.88
N ASP A 44 15.85 2.96 4.80
CA ASP A 44 14.42 2.71 5.00
C ASP A 44 13.83 1.84 3.90
N ARG A 45 14.13 2.19 2.65
CA ARG A 45 13.75 1.40 1.48
C ARG A 45 14.23 -0.06 1.63
N ASP A 46 15.51 -0.24 1.96
CA ASP A 46 16.10 -1.56 2.09
C ASP A 46 15.41 -2.37 3.22
N ARG A 47 15.13 -1.73 4.37
CA ARG A 47 14.40 -2.37 5.48
C ARG A 47 13.00 -2.81 5.08
N ILE A 48 12.28 -1.97 4.33
CA ILE A 48 10.94 -2.30 3.83
C ILE A 48 11.01 -3.51 2.89
N ILE A 49 11.90 -3.50 1.90
CA ILE A 49 12.04 -4.59 0.91
C ILE A 49 12.33 -5.93 1.59
N HIS A 50 13.17 -5.95 2.62
CA HIS A 50 13.55 -7.19 3.32
C HIS A 50 12.54 -7.66 4.38
N SER A 51 11.51 -6.88 4.67
CA SER A 51 10.49 -7.22 5.68
C SER A 51 9.68 -8.49 5.31
N LYS A 52 9.11 -9.15 6.32
CA LYS A 52 8.18 -10.27 6.07
C LYS A 52 6.91 -9.76 5.39
N SER A 53 6.39 -8.61 5.82
CA SER A 53 5.16 -8.01 5.30
C SER A 53 5.27 -7.62 3.83
N PHE A 54 6.40 -7.06 3.38
CA PHE A 54 6.60 -6.76 1.95
C PHE A 54 6.59 -8.03 1.09
N ARG A 55 7.24 -9.10 1.55
CA ARG A 55 7.20 -10.41 0.86
C ARG A 55 5.79 -11.00 0.78
N ARG A 56 4.95 -10.78 1.79
CA ARG A 56 3.55 -11.24 1.81
C ARG A 56 2.68 -10.56 0.76
N LEU A 57 3.04 -9.35 0.30
CA LEU A 57 2.30 -8.66 -0.76
C LEU A 57 2.20 -9.47 -2.05
N LYS A 58 3.18 -10.36 -2.31
CA LYS A 58 3.15 -11.30 -3.45
C LYS A 58 1.95 -12.25 -3.41
N HIS A 59 1.41 -12.52 -2.22
CA HIS A 59 0.36 -13.50 -1.99
C HIS A 59 -0.94 -12.86 -1.48
N LYS A 60 -1.11 -11.56 -1.75
CA LYS A 60 -2.33 -10.79 -1.50
C LYS A 60 -2.89 -10.26 -2.81
N THR A 61 -4.17 -10.51 -3.03
CA THR A 61 -4.94 -9.91 -4.14
C THR A 61 -5.12 -8.41 -3.93
N GLN A 62 -5.21 -7.67 -5.03
CA GLN A 62 -5.47 -6.23 -5.01
C GLN A 62 -6.97 -5.94 -4.92
N VAL A 63 -7.75 -6.32 -5.95
CA VAL A 63 -9.17 -5.97 -6.10
C VAL A 63 -10.07 -7.19 -6.24
N PHE A 64 -9.88 -8.04 -7.24
CA PHE A 64 -10.73 -9.22 -7.43
C PHE A 64 -10.22 -10.41 -6.62
N LEU A 65 -11.13 -11.10 -5.95
CA LEU A 65 -10.87 -12.42 -5.37
C LEU A 65 -10.49 -13.35 -6.50
N SER A 66 -9.20 -13.70 -6.53
CA SER A 66 -8.49 -14.27 -7.67
C SER A 66 -9.34 -15.25 -8.50
N PRO A 67 -9.60 -14.96 -9.79
CA PRO A 67 -9.83 -16.03 -10.74
C PRO A 67 -8.56 -16.88 -10.80
N GLU A 68 -8.68 -18.19 -11.06
CA GLU A 68 -7.53 -19.06 -11.26
C GLU A 68 -6.74 -18.59 -12.50
N GLY A 69 -5.45 -18.24 -12.34
CA GLY A 69 -4.57 -17.87 -13.46
C GLY A 69 -3.26 -17.18 -13.02
N ASP A 70 -2.18 -17.37 -13.80
CA ASP A 70 -0.82 -16.93 -13.45
C ASP A 70 -0.54 -15.44 -13.72
N HIS A 71 -1.50 -14.69 -14.28
CA HIS A 71 -1.29 -13.33 -14.81
C HIS A 71 -2.04 -12.21 -14.05
N TYR A 72 -2.64 -12.51 -12.89
CA TYR A 72 -3.34 -11.51 -12.10
C TYR A 72 -2.38 -10.68 -11.23
N ARG A 73 -2.70 -9.39 -11.10
CA ARG A 73 -1.92 -8.43 -10.30
C ARG A 73 -2.07 -8.75 -8.81
N THR A 74 -0.94 -8.66 -8.12
CA THR A 74 -0.83 -8.78 -6.66
C THR A 74 -0.58 -7.41 -6.05
N ARG A 75 -0.70 -7.28 -4.74
CA ARG A 75 -0.29 -6.04 -4.05
C ARG A 75 1.18 -5.71 -4.28
N LEU A 76 2.03 -6.72 -4.45
CA LEU A 76 3.44 -6.49 -4.75
C LEU A 76 3.62 -5.81 -6.10
N THR A 77 2.92 -6.28 -7.15
CA THR A 77 2.99 -5.64 -8.47
C THR A 77 2.41 -4.23 -8.45
N HIS A 78 1.37 -3.97 -7.65
CA HIS A 78 0.84 -2.63 -7.41
C HIS A 78 1.89 -1.72 -6.78
N ALA A 79 2.48 -2.12 -5.65
CA ALA A 79 3.50 -1.33 -4.96
C ALA A 79 4.72 -1.03 -5.85
N LEU A 80 5.15 -1.98 -6.69
CA LEU A 80 6.24 -1.78 -7.64
C LEU A 80 5.88 -0.76 -8.73
N GLU A 81 4.64 -0.78 -9.22
CA GLU A 81 4.19 0.20 -10.19
C GLU A 81 4.04 1.60 -9.60
N VAL A 82 3.43 1.71 -8.41
CA VAL A 82 3.36 2.98 -7.68
C VAL A 82 4.77 3.53 -7.44
N ALA A 83 5.73 2.68 -7.07
CA ALA A 83 7.14 3.10 -6.91
C ALA A 83 7.74 3.59 -8.23
N GLN A 84 7.53 2.88 -9.35
CA GLN A 84 8.07 3.27 -10.65
C GLN A 84 7.49 4.61 -11.13
N LEU A 85 6.17 4.78 -11.06
CA LEU A 85 5.49 6.03 -11.44
C LEU A 85 5.95 7.19 -10.55
N SER A 86 5.97 6.97 -9.23
CA SER A 86 6.35 8.01 -8.26
C SER A 86 7.80 8.46 -8.44
N ARG A 87 8.73 7.52 -8.66
CA ARG A 87 10.13 7.86 -8.94
C ARG A 87 10.30 8.62 -10.25
N THR A 88 9.48 8.32 -11.26
CA THR A 88 9.50 9.04 -12.54
C THR A 88 9.14 10.51 -12.33
N ILE A 89 8.07 10.78 -11.58
CA ILE A 89 7.67 12.15 -11.23
C ILE A 89 8.72 12.82 -10.34
N ALA A 90 9.18 12.14 -9.28
CA ALA A 90 10.15 12.69 -8.35
C ALA A 90 11.44 13.10 -9.07
N ARG A 91 11.95 12.26 -9.98
CA ARG A 91 13.13 12.58 -10.79
C ARG A 91 12.91 13.78 -11.69
N ALA A 92 11.76 13.84 -12.38
CA ALA A 92 11.44 14.95 -13.27
C ALA A 92 11.33 16.29 -12.52
N LEU A 93 10.82 16.26 -11.29
CA LEU A 93 10.66 17.43 -10.41
C LEU A 93 11.87 17.70 -9.51
N GLN A 94 12.97 16.95 -9.68
CA GLN A 94 14.18 17.03 -8.85
C GLN A 94 13.90 16.86 -7.34
N LEU A 95 12.96 15.98 -6.98
CA LEU A 95 12.64 15.60 -5.60
C LEU A 95 13.40 14.33 -5.19
N ASN A 96 13.32 13.95 -3.90
CA ASN A 96 14.09 12.82 -3.39
C ASN A 96 13.50 11.47 -3.84
N GLU A 97 14.15 10.82 -4.80
CA GLU A 97 13.73 9.51 -5.32
C GLU A 97 13.75 8.41 -4.26
N ASP A 98 14.76 8.37 -3.38
CA ASP A 98 14.89 7.30 -2.37
C ASP A 98 13.80 7.42 -1.30
N LEU A 99 13.43 8.64 -0.89
CA LEU A 99 12.27 8.87 -0.01
C LEU A 99 10.97 8.44 -0.67
N THR A 100 10.77 8.89 -1.91
CA THR A 100 9.57 8.56 -2.71
C THR A 100 9.40 7.05 -2.87
N GLU A 101 10.49 6.34 -3.20
CA GLU A 101 10.51 4.90 -3.35
C GLU A 101 10.24 4.18 -2.01
N ALA A 102 10.86 4.62 -0.92
CA ALA A 102 10.62 4.03 0.40
C ALA A 102 9.14 4.14 0.82
N ILE A 103 8.52 5.32 0.62
CA ILE A 103 7.09 5.52 0.92
C ILE A 103 6.23 4.62 0.02
N ALA A 104 6.50 4.61 -1.30
CA ALA A 104 5.74 3.81 -2.25
C ALA A 104 5.83 2.30 -1.99
N LEU A 105 6.96 1.78 -1.55
CA LEU A 105 7.09 0.36 -1.20
C LEU A 105 6.45 0.02 0.15
N GLY A 106 6.33 1.02 1.05
CA GLY A 106 5.80 0.85 2.40
C GLY A 106 4.30 1.10 2.57
N HIS A 107 3.66 1.80 1.63
CA HIS A 107 2.28 2.30 1.82
C HIS A 107 1.25 1.17 2.05
N ASP A 108 1.48 0.02 1.41
CA ASP A 108 0.52 -1.07 1.30
C ASP A 108 0.80 -2.27 2.25
N LEU A 109 1.79 -2.15 3.14
CA LEU A 109 2.23 -3.26 4.01
C LEU A 109 1.14 -3.81 4.94
N GLY A 110 0.23 -2.95 5.38
CA GLY A 110 -0.83 -3.24 6.34
C GLY A 110 -2.13 -3.75 5.73
N HIS A 111 -2.23 -3.88 4.40
CA HIS A 111 -3.46 -4.34 3.77
C HIS A 111 -3.84 -5.75 4.20
N THR A 112 -5.11 -6.00 4.42
CA THR A 112 -5.64 -7.32 4.79
C THR A 112 -5.53 -8.33 3.64
N PRO A 113 -5.70 -9.64 3.93
CA PRO A 113 -6.10 -10.60 2.90
C PRO A 113 -7.35 -10.11 2.16
N PHE A 114 -7.49 -10.51 0.90
CA PHE A 114 -8.66 -10.21 0.05
C PHE A 114 -8.89 -8.71 -0.21
N GLY A 115 -7.83 -7.90 -0.15
CA GLY A 115 -7.88 -6.49 -0.50
C GLY A 115 -8.94 -5.68 0.25
N HIS A 116 -9.69 -4.84 -0.48
CA HIS A 116 -10.71 -3.95 0.11
C HIS A 116 -11.84 -4.70 0.83
N CYS A 117 -12.14 -5.93 0.42
CA CYS A 117 -13.15 -6.75 1.06
C CYS A 117 -12.73 -7.09 2.51
N GLY A 118 -11.49 -7.53 2.72
CA GLY A 118 -10.96 -7.81 4.05
C GLY A 118 -10.86 -6.56 4.91
N GLU A 119 -10.45 -5.44 4.33
CA GLU A 119 -10.34 -4.15 5.01
C GLU A 119 -11.70 -3.66 5.50
N SER A 120 -12.70 -3.67 4.60
CA SER A 120 -14.07 -3.28 4.91
C SER A 120 -14.67 -4.15 6.02
N GLU A 121 -14.41 -5.47 5.99
CA GLU A 121 -14.92 -6.38 7.01
C GLU A 121 -14.23 -6.18 8.36
N LEU A 122 -12.90 -6.07 8.41
CA LEU A 122 -12.20 -5.76 9.66
C LEU A 122 -12.62 -4.40 10.22
N ASN A 123 -12.81 -3.39 9.37
CA ASN A 123 -13.28 -2.07 9.82
C ASN A 123 -14.68 -2.14 10.43
N ARG A 124 -15.54 -3.00 9.91
CA ARG A 124 -16.91 -3.19 10.42
C ARG A 124 -16.93 -3.90 11.78
N ILE A 125 -16.05 -4.90 11.98
CA ILE A 125 -16.13 -5.80 13.14
C ILE A 125 -15.16 -5.46 14.26
N HIS A 126 -14.05 -4.77 13.97
CA HIS A 126 -13.08 -4.36 15.00
C HIS A 126 -13.57 -3.11 15.74
N PRO A 127 -13.58 -3.10 17.08
CA PRO A 127 -13.85 -1.89 17.85
C PRO A 127 -12.84 -0.78 17.50
N GLY A 128 -13.33 0.40 17.11
CA GLY A 128 -12.48 1.50 16.67
C GLY A 128 -12.06 1.46 15.19
N GLY A 129 -12.50 0.45 14.44
CA GLY A 129 -12.32 0.38 13.00
C GLY A 129 -10.95 -0.10 12.55
N PHE A 130 -10.76 -0.12 11.24
CA PHE A 130 -9.53 -0.56 10.57
C PHE A 130 -9.31 0.28 9.32
N GLU A 131 -8.07 0.76 9.17
CA GLU A 131 -7.60 1.43 7.95
C GLU A 131 -6.24 0.86 7.60
N HIS A 132 -6.05 0.43 6.34
CA HIS A 132 -4.78 -0.15 5.90
C HIS A 132 -3.59 0.79 6.13
N ARG A 133 -3.77 2.11 5.96
CA ARG A 133 -2.73 3.14 6.20
C ARG A 133 -2.23 3.15 7.65
N VAL A 134 -3.13 3.03 8.61
CA VAL A 134 -2.80 2.97 10.04
C VAL A 134 -2.13 1.63 10.35
N GLN A 135 -2.62 0.55 9.73
CA GLN A 135 -2.01 -0.76 9.88
C GLN A 135 -0.61 -0.83 9.26
N SER A 136 -0.37 -0.20 8.11
CA SER A 136 0.94 -0.13 7.45
C SER A 136 1.95 0.60 8.34
N LEU A 137 1.54 1.70 8.97
CA LEU A 137 2.36 2.38 9.97
C LEU A 137 2.67 1.47 11.17
N ARG A 138 1.64 0.79 11.71
CA ARG A 138 1.80 -0.15 12.82
C ARG A 138 2.74 -1.31 12.48
N VAL A 139 2.69 -1.82 11.25
CA VAL A 139 3.62 -2.86 10.75
C VAL A 139 5.06 -2.39 10.84
N VAL A 140 5.36 -1.19 10.36
CA VAL A 140 6.74 -0.66 10.34
C VAL A 140 7.20 -0.10 11.69
N GLU A 141 6.30 0.21 12.61
CA GLU A 141 6.64 0.71 13.95
C GLU A 141 6.74 -0.40 15.00
N LEU A 142 5.95 -1.46 14.88
CA LEU A 142 5.77 -2.44 15.95
C LEU A 142 5.84 -3.91 15.52
N LEU A 143 5.18 -4.30 14.41
CA LEU A 143 4.91 -5.72 14.12
C LEU A 143 6.04 -6.42 13.36
N GLU A 144 6.81 -5.70 12.54
CA GLU A 144 8.04 -6.25 12.00
C GLU A 144 9.13 -6.27 13.07
N GLU A 145 10.12 -7.14 12.91
CA GLU A 145 11.27 -7.23 13.80
C GLU A 145 12.57 -7.03 13.02
N ARG A 146 13.50 -6.28 13.60
CA ARG A 146 14.90 -6.21 13.15
C ARG A 146 15.70 -7.37 13.75
N LYS A 147 17.00 -7.39 13.42
CA LYS A 147 17.95 -8.27 14.11
C LYS A 147 17.84 -8.08 15.63
N ASP A 148 18.05 -9.17 16.36
CA ASP A 148 18.00 -9.22 17.83
C ASP A 148 16.60 -8.98 18.42
N HIS A 149 15.54 -9.32 17.67
CA HIS A 149 14.12 -9.25 18.10
C HIS A 149 13.65 -7.85 18.52
N ILE A 150 14.29 -6.80 17.97
CA ILE A 150 13.88 -5.43 18.22
C ILE A 150 12.66 -5.09 17.36
N ARG A 151 11.54 -4.75 18.01
CA ARG A 151 10.27 -4.38 17.36
C ARG A 151 10.40 -3.17 16.42
N GLY A 152 9.57 -3.18 15.38
CA GLY A 152 9.51 -2.20 14.29
C GLY A 152 10.68 -2.29 13.31
N LEU A 153 10.63 -1.49 12.25
CA LEU A 153 11.73 -1.25 11.31
C LEU A 153 12.53 0.03 11.66
N ASN A 154 12.08 0.82 12.63
CA ASN A 154 12.70 2.08 13.06
C ASN A 154 12.98 3.02 11.86
N LEU A 155 12.00 3.18 10.98
CA LEU A 155 12.09 4.04 9.80
C LEU A 155 12.17 5.52 10.19
N THR A 156 12.65 6.36 9.27
CA THR A 156 12.63 7.81 9.42
C THR A 156 11.20 8.35 9.53
N TRP A 157 11.04 9.49 10.18
CA TRP A 157 9.74 10.15 10.33
C TRP A 157 9.07 10.43 8.97
N GLU A 158 9.83 10.83 7.96
CA GLU A 158 9.31 11.21 6.64
C GLU A 158 8.68 10.01 5.92
N VAL A 159 9.31 8.83 6.00
CA VAL A 159 8.76 7.61 5.42
C VAL A 159 7.48 7.19 6.15
N LYS A 160 7.46 7.27 7.48
CA LYS A 160 6.28 6.94 8.29
C LYS A 160 5.11 7.90 8.02
N ASP A 161 5.38 9.19 7.90
CA ASP A 161 4.38 10.20 7.53
C ASP A 161 3.80 9.94 6.14
N GLY A 162 4.67 9.67 5.15
CA GLY A 162 4.24 9.30 3.81
C GLY A 162 3.36 8.05 3.79
N ILE A 163 3.75 6.99 4.50
CA ILE A 163 2.95 5.76 4.64
C ILE A 163 1.60 6.05 5.29
N LEU A 164 1.55 6.86 6.35
CA LEU A 164 0.31 7.16 7.04
C LEU A 164 -0.62 8.05 6.19
N HIS A 165 -0.09 8.94 5.35
CA HIS A 165 -0.88 9.98 4.68
C HIS A 165 -1.04 9.79 3.16
N HIS A 166 -0.52 8.68 2.61
CA HIS A 166 -0.71 8.36 1.18
C HIS A 166 -2.20 8.23 0.82
N SER A 167 -3.03 7.76 1.75
CA SER A 167 -4.49 7.68 1.60
C SER A 167 -5.21 8.46 2.72
N GLY A 168 -6.54 8.54 2.68
CA GLY A 168 -7.34 9.31 3.67
C GLY A 168 -7.48 10.80 3.36
N SER A 169 -7.90 11.60 4.36
CA SER A 169 -8.23 13.03 4.20
C SER A 169 -7.06 13.97 4.41
N THR A 170 -6.04 13.55 5.14
CA THR A 170 -4.84 14.36 5.40
C THR A 170 -3.81 14.20 4.29
N GLU A 171 -2.98 15.22 4.12
CA GLU A 171 -1.91 15.23 3.12
C GLU A 171 -0.56 14.88 3.76
N PRO A 172 0.32 14.18 3.03
CA PRO A 172 1.70 13.98 3.44
C PRO A 172 2.44 15.31 3.60
N ALA A 173 3.34 15.37 4.58
CA ALA A 173 4.13 16.57 4.88
C ALA A 173 5.18 16.89 3.81
N THR A 174 5.63 15.88 3.05
CA THR A 174 6.64 16.03 1.99
C THR A 174 5.99 15.96 0.61
N LEU A 175 6.60 16.63 -0.37
CA LEU A 175 6.15 16.54 -1.77
C LEU A 175 6.32 15.11 -2.30
N GLU A 176 7.35 14.40 -1.87
CA GLU A 176 7.59 12.99 -2.17
C GLU A 176 6.40 12.12 -1.72
N GLY A 177 5.88 12.35 -0.51
CA GLY A 177 4.67 11.66 -0.05
C GLY A 177 3.44 12.03 -0.87
N GLN A 178 3.28 13.31 -1.25
CA GLN A 178 2.16 13.75 -2.11
C GLN A 178 2.21 13.12 -3.50
N ILE A 179 3.40 12.89 -4.06
CA ILE A 179 3.58 12.10 -5.30
C ILE A 179 3.00 10.70 -5.10
N VAL A 180 3.43 9.98 -4.04
CA VAL A 180 2.97 8.60 -3.82
C VAL A 180 1.44 8.55 -3.69
N ARG A 181 0.85 9.50 -2.94
CA ARG A 181 -0.60 9.64 -2.81
C ARG A 181 -1.33 9.77 -4.14
N LEU A 182 -0.77 10.52 -5.08
CA LEU A 182 -1.38 10.73 -6.40
C LEU A 182 -1.13 9.55 -7.33
N CYS A 183 0.09 9.00 -7.34
CA CYS A 183 0.46 7.82 -8.12
C CYS A 183 -0.31 6.57 -7.70
N ASP A 184 -0.59 6.38 -6.42
CA ASP A 184 -1.44 5.28 -5.94
C ASP A 184 -2.83 5.33 -6.59
N ARG A 185 -3.45 6.52 -6.64
CA ARG A 185 -4.74 6.72 -7.32
C ARG A 185 -4.67 6.50 -8.83
N ILE A 186 -3.58 6.94 -9.47
CA ILE A 186 -3.35 6.75 -10.91
C ILE A 186 -3.19 5.27 -11.24
N ALA A 187 -2.34 4.56 -10.50
CA ALA A 187 -2.10 3.13 -10.69
C ALA A 187 -3.37 2.32 -10.43
N TYR A 188 -4.07 2.61 -9.33
CA TYR A 188 -5.31 1.96 -8.96
C TYR A 188 -6.37 2.00 -10.07
N ILE A 189 -6.70 3.19 -10.59
CA ILE A 189 -7.73 3.32 -11.63
C ILE A 189 -7.36 2.56 -12.89
N ASN A 190 -6.10 2.68 -13.33
CA ASN A 190 -5.69 2.06 -14.58
C ASN A 190 -5.67 0.54 -14.50
N HIS A 191 -5.23 -0.02 -13.37
CA HIS A 191 -5.24 -1.47 -13.17
C HIS A 191 -6.62 -2.02 -13.01
N ASP A 192 -7.50 -1.31 -12.29
CA ASP A 192 -8.85 -1.78 -12.08
C ASP A 192 -9.65 -1.77 -13.38
N ILE A 193 -9.39 -0.82 -14.29
CA ILE A 193 -9.94 -0.85 -15.66
C ILE A 193 -9.47 -2.13 -16.37
N ASP A 194 -8.17 -2.42 -16.34
CA ASP A 194 -7.59 -3.58 -17.03
C ASP A 194 -8.10 -4.92 -16.44
N ASP A 195 -8.12 -5.03 -15.11
CA ASP A 195 -8.55 -6.24 -14.40
C ASP A 195 -10.06 -6.45 -14.55
N ALA A 196 -10.89 -5.40 -14.46
CA ALA A 196 -12.32 -5.51 -14.69
C ALA A 196 -12.64 -5.87 -16.14
N THR A 197 -11.85 -5.36 -17.10
CA THR A 197 -12.00 -5.73 -18.52
C THR A 197 -11.64 -7.20 -18.75
N ARG A 198 -10.53 -7.67 -18.16
CA ARG A 198 -10.11 -9.08 -18.24
C ARG A 198 -11.09 -10.03 -17.57
N ALA A 199 -11.72 -9.61 -16.47
CA ALA A 199 -12.73 -10.36 -15.77
C ALA A 199 -14.10 -10.36 -16.49
N GLY A 200 -14.26 -9.60 -17.58
CA GLY A 200 -15.54 -9.45 -18.28
C GLY A 200 -16.57 -8.60 -17.53
N VAL A 201 -16.17 -7.95 -16.44
CA VAL A 201 -17.01 -7.08 -15.60
C VAL A 201 -17.22 -5.71 -16.26
N LEU A 202 -16.25 -5.28 -17.08
CA LEU A 202 -16.26 -3.98 -17.76
C LEU A 202 -16.03 -4.16 -19.25
N ASP A 203 -16.90 -3.59 -20.08
CA ASP A 203 -16.58 -3.37 -21.50
C ASP A 203 -15.82 -2.04 -21.63
N VAL A 204 -14.58 -2.09 -22.12
CA VAL A 204 -13.71 -0.92 -22.31
C VAL A 204 -14.35 0.17 -23.17
N ASN A 205 -15.27 -0.18 -24.08
CA ASN A 205 -15.99 0.78 -24.92
C ASN A 205 -17.04 1.59 -24.16
N THR A 206 -17.38 1.18 -22.93
CA THR A 206 -18.32 1.90 -22.05
C THR A 206 -17.64 2.96 -21.19
N LEU A 207 -16.29 3.03 -21.23
CA LEU A 207 -15.55 4.07 -20.53
C LEU A 207 -16.03 5.47 -20.95
N PRO A 208 -16.08 6.45 -20.02
CA PRO A 208 -16.49 7.80 -20.36
C PRO A 208 -15.66 8.36 -21.52
N ARG A 209 -16.33 8.84 -22.57
CA ARG A 209 -15.68 9.37 -23.78
C ARG A 209 -14.68 10.48 -23.43
N VAL A 210 -15.04 11.37 -22.51
CA VAL A 210 -14.18 12.45 -22.00
C VAL A 210 -12.87 11.92 -21.39
N PHE A 211 -12.90 10.78 -20.71
CA PHE A 211 -11.72 10.16 -20.11
C PHE A 211 -10.80 9.57 -21.19
N VAL A 212 -11.37 8.85 -22.15
CA VAL A 212 -10.63 8.23 -23.27
C VAL A 212 -10.03 9.30 -24.18
N ASP A 213 -10.78 10.35 -24.50
CA ASP A 213 -10.34 11.43 -25.37
C ASP A 213 -9.24 12.28 -24.71
N TYR A 214 -9.28 12.47 -23.38
CA TYR A 214 -8.29 13.27 -22.65
C TYR A 214 -7.03 12.50 -22.28
N PHE A 215 -7.17 11.32 -21.66
CA PHE A 215 -6.04 10.52 -21.17
C PHE A 215 -5.56 9.46 -22.16
N GLY A 216 -6.41 9.02 -23.09
CA GLY A 216 -6.08 8.02 -24.10
C GLY A 216 -6.80 6.68 -23.91
N ALA A 217 -6.83 5.91 -24.99
CA ALA A 217 -7.57 4.65 -25.05
C ALA A 217 -6.85 3.45 -24.42
N THR A 218 -5.51 3.48 -24.35
CA THR A 218 -4.70 2.37 -23.84
C THR A 218 -4.11 2.70 -22.47
N HIS A 219 -3.81 1.66 -21.68
CA HIS A 219 -3.15 1.80 -20.38
C HIS A 219 -1.90 2.70 -20.45
N SER A 220 -1.00 2.44 -21.40
CA SER A 220 0.23 3.20 -21.56
C SER A 220 -0.01 4.67 -21.87
N LEU A 221 -0.97 4.99 -22.75
CA LEU A 221 -1.31 6.38 -23.08
C LEU A 221 -1.87 7.12 -21.86
N ARG A 222 -2.76 6.46 -21.11
CA ARG A 222 -3.37 7.04 -19.90
C ARG A 222 -2.33 7.36 -18.84
N ILE A 223 -1.46 6.40 -18.53
CA ILE A 223 -0.37 6.59 -17.59
C ILE A 223 0.54 7.73 -18.05
N ASP A 224 1.04 7.70 -19.28
CA ASP A 224 1.94 8.73 -19.82
C ASP A 224 1.34 10.13 -19.73
N LYS A 225 0.07 10.28 -20.13
CA LYS A 225 -0.63 11.56 -20.08
C LYS A 225 -0.89 12.03 -18.64
N MET A 226 -1.30 11.15 -17.74
CA MET A 226 -1.50 11.48 -16.32
C MET A 226 -0.20 11.90 -15.65
N ILE A 227 0.89 11.16 -15.85
CA ILE A 227 2.20 11.46 -15.27
C ILE A 227 2.74 12.78 -15.84
N THR A 228 2.62 13.00 -17.15
CA THR A 228 3.01 14.25 -17.81
C THR A 228 2.23 15.44 -17.24
N ASP A 229 0.92 15.31 -17.06
CA ASP A 229 0.07 16.35 -16.48
C ASP A 229 0.50 16.73 -15.05
N VAL A 230 0.79 15.73 -14.21
CA VAL A 230 1.28 15.96 -12.84
C VAL A 230 2.61 16.71 -12.84
N ILE A 231 3.56 16.28 -13.68
CA ILE A 231 4.88 16.92 -13.77
C ILE A 231 4.72 18.38 -14.21
N MET A 232 4.05 18.62 -15.35
CA MET A 232 3.89 19.97 -15.91
C MET A 232 3.11 20.90 -14.98
N THR A 233 2.15 20.36 -14.24
CA THR A 233 1.34 21.15 -13.31
C THR A 233 2.09 21.43 -12.01
N SER A 234 3.00 20.56 -11.58
CA SER A 234 3.68 20.65 -10.28
C SER A 234 5.08 21.25 -10.35
N ASP A 235 5.68 21.38 -11.54
CA ASP A 235 7.02 21.91 -11.71
C ASP A 235 7.19 23.33 -11.12
N GLY A 236 8.26 23.49 -10.35
CA GLY A 236 8.57 24.72 -9.60
C GLY A 236 7.57 25.10 -8.49
N LYS A 237 6.67 24.20 -8.06
CA LYS A 237 5.61 24.52 -7.07
C LYS A 237 5.79 23.74 -5.76
N ARG A 238 5.21 24.29 -4.68
CA ARG A 238 5.21 23.71 -3.33
C ARG A 238 4.07 22.71 -3.07
N SER A 239 3.54 22.08 -4.11
CA SER A 239 2.45 21.12 -4.00
C SER A 239 2.41 20.24 -5.25
N ILE A 240 2.09 18.97 -5.08
CA ILE A 240 1.92 18.01 -6.18
C ILE A 240 0.45 17.89 -6.53
N ARG A 241 0.09 18.19 -7.79
CA ARG A 241 -1.30 18.16 -8.25
C ARG A 241 -1.40 17.91 -9.74
N MET A 242 -2.59 17.46 -10.17
CA MET A 242 -3.01 17.46 -11.57
C MET A 242 -3.53 18.85 -11.95
N SER A 243 -3.62 19.14 -13.25
CA SER A 243 -4.38 20.27 -13.76
C SER A 243 -5.87 20.15 -13.37
N GLU A 244 -6.60 21.27 -13.39
CA GLU A 244 -8.04 21.27 -13.03
C GLU A 244 -8.83 20.33 -13.95
N ASP A 245 -8.62 20.42 -15.27
CA ASP A 245 -9.24 19.54 -16.27
C ASP A 245 -8.94 18.06 -16.00
N ALA A 246 -7.67 17.72 -15.78
CA ALA A 246 -7.27 16.34 -15.52
C ALA A 246 -7.88 15.81 -14.21
N TRP A 247 -7.95 16.66 -13.17
CA TRP A 247 -8.53 16.31 -11.89
C TRP A 247 -10.04 16.07 -11.98
N GLU A 248 -10.78 16.91 -12.70
CA GLU A 248 -12.22 16.73 -12.92
C GLU A 248 -12.50 15.40 -13.64
N ILE A 249 -11.74 15.12 -14.71
CA ILE A 249 -11.88 13.87 -15.46
C ILE A 249 -11.49 12.66 -14.60
N MET A 250 -10.49 12.80 -13.73
CA MET A 250 -10.13 11.79 -12.74
C MET A 250 -11.30 11.47 -11.80
N GLN A 251 -12.09 12.47 -11.35
CA GLN A 251 -13.27 12.22 -10.53
C GLN A 251 -14.40 11.52 -11.31
N ILE A 252 -14.57 11.87 -12.59
CA ILE A 252 -15.56 11.23 -13.47
C ILE A 252 -15.26 9.73 -13.61
N ILE A 253 -14.02 9.36 -13.94
CA ILE A 253 -13.67 7.94 -14.09
C ILE A 253 -13.77 7.18 -12.77
N ARG A 254 -13.39 7.78 -11.63
CA ARG A 254 -13.55 7.16 -10.30
C ARG A 254 -15.01 6.85 -10.01
N THR A 255 -15.90 7.81 -10.28
CA THR A 255 -17.34 7.64 -10.07
C THR A 255 -17.89 6.55 -10.98
N PHE A 256 -17.44 6.51 -12.24
CA PHE A 256 -17.80 5.47 -13.19
C PHE A 256 -17.33 4.08 -12.72
N MET A 257 -16.07 3.93 -12.34
CA MET A 257 -15.53 2.64 -11.86
C MET A 257 -16.26 2.18 -10.60
N PHE A 258 -16.56 3.10 -9.69
CA PHE A 258 -17.33 2.77 -8.49
C PHE A 258 -18.71 2.21 -8.80
N LYS A 259 -19.42 2.84 -9.73
CA LYS A 259 -20.75 2.40 -10.12
C LYS A 259 -20.76 1.07 -10.88
N ASN A 260 -19.81 0.87 -11.80
CA ASN A 260 -19.87 -0.23 -12.76
C ASN A 260 -19.03 -1.45 -12.37
N VAL A 261 -18.02 -1.27 -11.52
CA VAL A 261 -17.11 -2.35 -11.09
C VAL A 261 -17.36 -2.70 -9.64
N TYR A 262 -17.16 -1.78 -8.70
CA TYR A 262 -17.24 -2.11 -7.27
C TYR A 262 -18.66 -2.40 -6.75
N LEU A 263 -19.71 -1.98 -7.47
CA LEU A 263 -21.11 -2.29 -7.11
C LEU A 263 -21.69 -3.52 -7.83
N ASN A 264 -20.95 -4.14 -8.77
CA ASN A 264 -21.46 -5.25 -9.58
C ASN A 264 -21.69 -6.52 -8.72
N ASP A 265 -22.83 -7.17 -8.90
CA ASP A 265 -23.29 -8.30 -8.09
C ASP A 265 -22.50 -9.61 -8.34
N GLU A 266 -21.91 -9.80 -9.52
CA GLU A 266 -21.14 -11.02 -9.84
C GLU A 266 -19.85 -11.10 -9.00
N ALA A 267 -19.18 -9.97 -8.78
CA ALA A 267 -18.02 -9.88 -7.88
C ALA A 267 -18.39 -10.10 -6.40
N LYS A 268 -19.64 -9.81 -5.99
CA LYS A 268 -20.07 -9.91 -4.59
C LYS A 268 -20.15 -11.34 -4.07
N GLY A 269 -20.33 -12.34 -4.93
CA GLY A 269 -20.50 -13.74 -4.51
C GLY A 269 -19.29 -14.28 -3.74
N GLU A 270 -18.09 -14.11 -4.29
CA GLU A 270 -16.85 -14.50 -3.62
C GLU A 270 -16.51 -13.55 -2.47
N GLU A 271 -16.81 -12.24 -2.59
CA GLU A 271 -16.58 -11.27 -1.51
C GLU A 271 -17.33 -11.66 -0.24
N GLN A 272 -18.58 -12.12 -0.35
CA GLN A 272 -19.32 -12.59 0.82
C GLN A 272 -18.65 -13.77 1.52
N LYS A 273 -18.02 -14.69 0.77
CA LYS A 273 -17.27 -15.81 1.35
C LYS A 273 -16.03 -15.29 2.08
N ALA A 274 -15.28 -14.37 1.48
CA ALA A 274 -14.12 -13.74 2.11
C ALA A 274 -14.50 -12.99 3.40
N ARG A 275 -15.61 -12.23 3.41
CA ARG A 275 -16.12 -11.56 4.61
C ARG A 275 -16.44 -12.54 5.73
N LYS A 276 -17.19 -13.60 5.42
CA LYS A 276 -17.52 -14.65 6.40
C LYS A 276 -16.27 -15.32 6.97
N LEU A 277 -15.29 -15.59 6.12
CA LEU A 277 -14.02 -16.16 6.54
C LEU A 277 -13.27 -15.23 7.51
N ILE A 278 -13.10 -13.95 7.15
CA ILE A 278 -12.41 -12.97 8.00
C ILE A 278 -13.14 -12.80 9.33
N ASN A 279 -14.47 -12.69 9.30
CA ASN A 279 -15.29 -12.60 10.51
C ASN A 279 -15.10 -13.83 11.41
N TYR A 280 -15.14 -15.03 10.83
CA TYR A 280 -14.95 -16.27 11.59
C TYR A 280 -13.57 -16.33 12.25
N LEU A 281 -12.50 -16.06 11.50
CA LEU A 281 -11.14 -16.06 12.06
C LEU A 281 -11.01 -15.02 13.17
N TYR A 282 -11.59 -13.83 12.99
CA TYR A 282 -11.57 -12.77 14.00
C TYR A 282 -12.26 -13.18 15.29
N THR A 283 -13.47 -13.74 15.20
CA THR A 283 -14.20 -14.26 16.38
C THR A 283 -13.45 -15.42 17.03
N TYR A 284 -12.99 -16.39 16.23
CA TYR A 284 -12.31 -17.58 16.75
C TYR A 284 -11.05 -17.23 17.57
N PHE A 285 -10.17 -16.37 17.04
CA PHE A 285 -8.96 -15.95 17.77
C PHE A 285 -9.25 -14.95 18.88
N GLY A 286 -10.34 -14.18 18.79
CA GLY A 286 -10.80 -13.32 19.88
C GLY A 286 -11.27 -14.12 21.10
N GLU A 287 -11.92 -15.26 20.88
CA GLU A 287 -12.37 -16.16 21.95
C GLU A 287 -11.25 -17.12 22.43
N ASN A 288 -10.26 -17.39 21.58
CA ASN A 288 -9.19 -18.35 21.84
C ASN A 288 -7.80 -17.73 21.58
N PRO A 289 -7.36 -16.74 22.40
CA PRO A 289 -6.08 -16.06 22.18
C PRO A 289 -4.86 -16.99 22.30
N ASP A 290 -4.97 -18.08 23.06
CA ASP A 290 -3.97 -19.15 23.19
C ASP A 290 -3.73 -19.93 21.87
N ARG A 291 -4.64 -19.80 20.90
CA ARG A 291 -4.52 -20.40 19.56
C ARG A 291 -3.80 -19.52 18.56
N LEU A 292 -3.53 -18.25 18.88
CA LEU A 292 -2.68 -17.39 18.06
C LEU A 292 -1.25 -17.99 17.99
N PRO A 293 -0.46 -17.70 16.94
CA PRO A 293 0.94 -18.09 16.96
C PRO A 293 1.67 -17.40 18.12
N ILE A 294 2.73 -18.03 18.64
CA ILE A 294 3.44 -17.62 19.86
C ILE A 294 3.85 -16.14 19.82
N GLU A 295 4.40 -15.67 18.69
CA GLU A 295 4.78 -14.26 18.51
C GLU A 295 3.59 -13.31 18.75
N GLN A 296 2.38 -13.68 18.33
CA GLN A 296 1.14 -12.90 18.48
C GLN A 296 0.47 -13.07 19.85
N GLN A 297 0.73 -14.16 20.57
CA GLN A 297 0.21 -14.35 21.93
C GLN A 297 0.76 -13.27 22.88
N THR A 298 2.05 -12.93 22.78
CA THR A 298 2.64 -11.84 23.56
C THR A 298 1.95 -10.51 23.30
N TYR A 299 1.63 -10.19 22.04
CA TYR A 299 0.84 -8.99 21.72
C TYR A 299 -0.58 -9.08 22.24
N ALA A 300 -1.20 -10.26 22.28
CA ALA A 300 -2.54 -10.43 22.82
C ALA A 300 -2.58 -10.23 24.34
N GLU A 301 -1.51 -10.59 25.06
CA GLU A 301 -1.36 -10.28 26.48
C GLU A 301 -1.24 -8.76 26.73
N GLU A 302 -0.52 -8.04 25.86
CA GLU A 302 -0.29 -6.60 25.98
C GLU A 302 -1.48 -5.74 25.48
N GLU A 303 -2.08 -6.10 24.35
CA GLU A 303 -3.03 -5.26 23.60
C GLU A 303 -4.37 -5.97 23.27
N GLY A 304 -4.56 -7.20 23.75
CA GLY A 304 -5.82 -7.94 23.62
C GLY A 304 -6.26 -8.16 22.17
N ILE A 305 -7.49 -7.75 21.86
CA ILE A 305 -8.13 -7.99 20.57
C ILE A 305 -7.43 -7.28 19.39
N ILE A 306 -6.56 -6.30 19.67
CA ILE A 306 -5.72 -5.65 18.65
C ILE A 306 -4.75 -6.67 18.02
N ALA A 307 -4.19 -7.60 18.81
CA ALA A 307 -3.30 -8.62 18.29
C ALA A 307 -4.00 -9.57 17.30
N VAL A 308 -5.29 -9.85 17.51
CA VAL A 308 -6.11 -10.64 16.59
C VAL A 308 -6.28 -9.92 15.25
N LYS A 309 -6.59 -8.62 15.29
CA LYS A 309 -6.67 -7.78 14.10
C LYS A 309 -5.34 -7.76 13.34
N ASP A 310 -4.23 -7.59 14.05
CA ASP A 310 -2.89 -7.56 13.46
C ASP A 310 -2.53 -8.90 12.81
N PHE A 311 -2.84 -10.00 13.49
CA PHE A 311 -2.60 -11.33 12.96
C PHE A 311 -3.36 -11.57 11.66
N ILE A 312 -4.65 -11.25 11.63
CA ILE A 312 -5.51 -11.45 10.45
C ILE A 312 -5.07 -10.54 9.30
N ALA A 313 -4.81 -9.26 9.56
CA ALA A 313 -4.31 -8.34 8.54
C ALA A 313 -2.95 -8.80 7.98
N GLY A 314 -2.12 -9.42 8.82
CA GLY A 314 -0.82 -9.98 8.46
C GLY A 314 -0.85 -11.26 7.63
N MET A 315 -1.99 -11.93 7.47
CA MET A 315 -2.09 -13.17 6.69
C MET A 315 -1.95 -12.93 5.19
N THR A 316 -1.66 -13.99 4.42
CA THR A 316 -1.85 -14.00 2.96
C THR A 316 -3.20 -14.64 2.63
N ASP A 317 -3.72 -14.42 1.42
CA ASP A 317 -5.04 -14.91 1.03
C ASP A 317 -5.12 -16.44 1.17
N ARG A 318 -4.13 -17.15 0.62
CA ARG A 318 -4.06 -18.62 0.69
C ARG A 318 -3.90 -19.13 2.12
N TYR A 319 -3.12 -18.43 2.94
CA TYR A 319 -2.94 -18.82 4.35
C TYR A 319 -4.25 -18.68 5.13
N ALA A 320 -4.97 -17.56 4.94
CA ALA A 320 -6.26 -17.35 5.58
C ALA A 320 -7.30 -18.42 5.18
N VAL A 321 -7.36 -18.78 3.89
CA VAL A 321 -8.22 -19.87 3.39
C VAL A 321 -7.86 -21.21 4.01
N ASN A 322 -6.58 -21.57 4.04
CA ASN A 322 -6.14 -22.84 4.59
C ASN A 322 -6.41 -22.94 6.09
N LEU A 323 -6.12 -21.87 6.83
CA LEU A 323 -6.34 -21.81 8.28
C LEU A 323 -7.82 -21.92 8.61
N TYR A 324 -8.67 -21.21 7.88
CA TYR A 324 -10.12 -21.33 8.01
C TYR A 324 -10.60 -22.77 7.76
N LYS A 325 -10.13 -23.43 6.70
CA LYS A 325 -10.47 -24.83 6.42
C LYS A 325 -9.98 -25.76 7.53
N GLU A 326 -8.77 -25.57 8.04
CA GLU A 326 -8.23 -26.40 9.11
C GLU A 326 -9.06 -26.31 10.40
N ILE A 327 -9.53 -25.12 10.76
CA ILE A 327 -10.31 -24.89 11.99
C ILE A 327 -11.75 -25.40 11.84
N THR A 328 -12.36 -25.21 10.66
CA THR A 328 -13.79 -25.48 10.46
C THR A 328 -14.12 -26.89 9.99
N VAL A 329 -13.18 -27.59 9.34
CA VAL A 329 -13.41 -28.93 8.79
C VAL A 329 -13.02 -30.00 9.83
N PRO A 330 -13.97 -30.82 10.32
CA PRO A 330 -13.66 -31.90 11.25
C PRO A 330 -12.68 -32.91 10.63
N LYS A 331 -11.68 -33.33 11.41
CA LYS A 331 -10.78 -34.42 11.03
C LYS A 331 -11.45 -35.75 11.39
N TYR A 332 -11.55 -36.67 10.43
CA TYR A 332 -11.99 -38.03 10.73
C TYR A 332 -10.99 -38.71 11.67
N TRP A 333 -11.49 -39.41 12.68
CA TRP A 333 -10.65 -40.16 13.59
C TRP A 333 -10.07 -41.37 12.85
N HIS A 334 -8.74 -41.40 12.67
CA HIS A 334 -8.04 -42.61 12.30
C HIS A 334 -7.55 -43.23 13.61
N GLY A 335 -8.35 -44.18 14.11
CA GLY A 335 -8.06 -44.92 15.33
C GLY A 335 -6.84 -45.82 15.21
#